data_AF-A0A6P4ZN44-F1
#
_entry.id   AF-A0A6P4ZN44-F1
#
_cell.length_a   1.000
_cell.length_b   1.000
_cell.length_c   1.000
_cell.angle_alpha   90.00
_cell.angle_beta   90.00
_cell.angle_gamma   90.00
#
_symmetry.space_group_name_H-M   'P 1'
#
loop_
_entity.id
_entity.type
_entity.pdbx_description
1 polymer ?
#
loop_
_entity_poly.entity_id
_entity_poly.type
_entity_poly.pdbx_seq_one_letter_code
_entity_poly.pdbx_strand_id
1 'polypeptide(L)'
;MLINEKKRCVCLQGSQTSTFLESCGIADLVTTCYGGRNRRVAEAFVTSGKTIDELEQEMLNGQKIQGPPTAKEVYHLLKEKNCEDQFPLFVAIHKICYEGMPVKDFISCLKNHPEHM
;
A
#
# COMPACT_ATOMS: atom_id res chain seq x y z
N MET A 1 5.33 7.71 -7.44
CA MET A 1 5.86 6.46 -6.83
C MET A 1 4.77 5.40 -6.71
N LEU A 2 3.75 5.54 -5.84
CA LEU A 2 2.72 4.49 -5.67
C LEU A 2 1.95 4.15 -6.96
N ILE A 3 1.60 5.16 -7.77
CA ILE A 3 0.96 4.92 -9.07
C ILE A 3 1.88 4.19 -10.07
N ASN A 4 3.20 4.41 -9.97
CA ASN A 4 4.19 3.73 -10.82
C ASN A 4 4.36 2.27 -10.39
N GLU A 5 4.38 1.99 -9.09
CA GLU A 5 4.35 0.61 -8.60
C GLU A 5 3.06 -0.11 -8.98
N LYS A 6 1.88 0.52 -8.79
CA LYS A 6 0.60 -0.03 -9.27
C LYS A 6 0.64 -0.33 -10.76
N LYS A 7 1.10 0.64 -11.57
CA LYS A 7 1.25 0.51 -13.01
C LYS A 7 2.15 -0.68 -13.36
N ARG A 8 3.37 -0.76 -12.80
CA ARG A 8 4.30 -1.86 -13.08
C ARG A 8 3.73 -3.22 -12.66
N CYS A 9 3.12 -3.31 -11.47
CA CYS A 9 2.56 -4.56 -10.95
C CYS A 9 1.42 -5.10 -11.82
N VAL A 10 0.56 -4.22 -12.34
CA VAL A 10 -0.58 -4.60 -13.18
C VAL A 10 -0.18 -4.73 -14.65
N CYS A 11 0.82 -3.98 -15.14
CA CYS A 11 1.39 -4.19 -16.47
C CYS A 11 2.07 -5.56 -16.59
N LEU A 12 2.63 -6.11 -15.51
CA LEU A 12 3.07 -7.53 -15.46
C LEU A 12 1.92 -8.53 -15.74
N GLN A 13 0.66 -8.08 -15.68
CA GLN A 13 -0.54 -8.86 -15.97
C GLN A 13 -1.18 -8.49 -17.32
N GLY A 14 -0.51 -7.67 -18.16
CA GLY A 14 -0.94 -7.36 -19.53
C GLY A 14 -1.79 -6.09 -19.70
N SER A 15 -1.92 -5.25 -18.66
CA SER A 15 -2.69 -4.00 -18.76
C SER A 15 -1.93 -2.86 -19.46
N GLN A 16 -2.67 -1.93 -20.06
CA GLN A 16 -2.13 -0.77 -20.75
C GLN A 16 -1.81 0.36 -19.77
N THR A 17 -0.69 1.06 -20.01
CA THR A 17 -0.28 2.21 -19.21
C THR A 17 -1.32 3.34 -19.19
N SER A 18 -1.98 3.59 -20.32
CA SER A 18 -2.99 4.65 -20.47
C SER A 18 -4.16 4.48 -19.51
N THR A 19 -4.53 3.24 -19.18
CA THR A 19 -5.62 2.93 -18.23
C THR A 19 -5.38 3.53 -16.84
N PHE A 20 -4.12 3.73 -16.43
CA PHE A 20 -3.81 4.36 -15.14
C PHE A 20 -4.06 5.87 -15.11
N LEU A 21 -4.19 6.51 -16.28
CA LEU A 21 -4.51 7.93 -16.40
C LEU A 21 -6.03 8.18 -16.35
N GLU A 22 -6.82 7.12 -16.48
CA GLU A 22 -8.27 7.18 -16.34
C GLU A 22 -8.70 7.33 -14.87
N SER A 23 -9.99 7.60 -14.65
CA SER A 23 -10.55 7.84 -13.31
C SER A 23 -10.27 6.69 -12.33
N CYS A 24 -10.33 5.43 -12.80
CA CYS A 24 -10.05 4.24 -12.00
C CYS A 24 -8.58 4.10 -11.56
N GLY A 25 -7.67 4.88 -12.15
CA GLY A 25 -6.26 4.92 -11.80
C GLY A 25 -5.94 6.11 -10.90
N ILE A 26 -5.57 7.24 -11.51
CA ILE A 26 -5.03 8.40 -10.79
C ILE A 26 -6.07 9.11 -9.92
N ALA A 27 -7.29 9.30 -10.41
CA ALA A 27 -8.31 10.04 -9.66
C ALA A 27 -8.76 9.27 -8.41
N ASP A 28 -9.04 7.98 -8.56
CA ASP A 28 -9.39 7.08 -7.44
C ASP A 28 -8.26 6.98 -6.41
N LEU A 29 -7.01 6.92 -6.88
CA LEU A 29 -5.84 6.90 -5.99
C LEU A 29 -5.74 8.18 -5.17
N VAL A 30 -5.87 9.35 -5.79
CA VAL A 30 -5.79 10.65 -5.10
C VAL A 30 -6.89 10.75 -4.05
N THR A 31 -8.15 10.54 -4.42
CA THR A 31 -9.26 10.68 -3.46
C THR A 31 -9.14 9.70 -2.28
N THR A 32 -8.72 8.45 -2.55
CA THR A 32 -8.50 7.45 -1.50
C THR A 32 -7.36 7.82 -0.58
N CYS A 33 -6.26 8.37 -1.11
CA CYS A 33 -5.11 8.80 -0.31
C CYS A 33 -5.37 10.07 0.52
N TYR A 34 -6.35 10.91 0.15
CA TYR A 34 -6.72 12.11 0.93
C TYR A 34 -7.85 11.86 1.92
N GLY A 35 -8.85 11.04 1.58
CA GLY A 35 -10.08 10.90 2.37
C GLY A 35 -10.51 9.46 2.72
N GLY A 36 -9.81 8.44 2.21
CA GLY A 36 -10.24 7.05 2.33
C GLY A 36 -10.15 6.47 3.74
N ARG A 37 -10.95 5.43 4.01
CA ARG A 37 -10.93 4.67 5.27
C ARG A 37 -9.55 4.07 5.57
N ASN A 38 -8.86 3.58 4.54
CA ASN A 38 -7.47 3.09 4.66
C ASN A 38 -6.54 4.17 5.24
N ARG A 39 -6.62 5.41 4.73
CA ARG A 39 -5.79 6.53 5.21
C ARG A 39 -6.06 6.83 6.69
N ARG A 40 -7.34 6.95 7.05
CA ARG A 40 -7.76 7.29 8.42
C ARG A 40 -7.33 6.24 9.43
N VAL A 41 -7.53 4.96 9.12
CA VAL A 41 -7.13 3.85 10.01
C VAL A 41 -5.61 3.72 10.06
N ALA A 42 -4.90 3.87 8.93
CA ALA A 42 -3.43 3.84 8.92
C ALA A 42 -2.82 4.98 9.75
N GLU A 43 -3.37 6.20 9.66
CA GLU A 43 -2.96 7.33 10.49
C GLU A 43 -3.16 7.05 12.00
N ALA A 44 -4.31 6.49 12.37
CA ALA A 44 -4.55 6.09 13.76
C ALA A 44 -3.64 4.95 14.20
N PHE A 45 -3.34 3.98 13.32
CA PHE A 45 -2.46 2.86 13.59
C PHE A 45 -1.05 3.33 13.97
N VAL A 46 -0.49 4.26 13.20
CA VAL A 46 0.88 4.75 13.44
C VAL A 46 0.99 5.70 14.64
N THR A 47 -0.11 6.32 15.06
CA THR A 47 -0.10 7.31 16.17
C THR A 47 -0.56 6.75 17.51
N SER A 48 -1.43 5.73 17.51
CA SER A 48 -2.04 5.20 18.74
C SER A 48 -1.35 3.96 19.29
N GLY A 49 -0.59 3.23 18.46
CA GLY A 49 -0.01 1.93 18.83
C GLY A 49 -1.05 0.80 18.98
N LYS A 50 -2.33 1.07 18.66
CA LYS A 50 -3.38 0.05 18.61
C LYS A 50 -3.22 -0.83 17.38
N THR A 51 -3.78 -2.03 17.45
CA THR A 51 -3.89 -2.93 16.31
C THR A 51 -4.88 -2.40 15.27
N ILE A 52 -4.74 -2.85 14.02
CA ILE A 52 -5.69 -2.48 12.95
C ILE A 52 -7.10 -2.97 13.31
N ASP A 53 -7.25 -4.17 13.89
CA ASP A 53 -8.55 -4.72 14.26
C ASP A 53 -9.28 -3.86 15.30
N GLU A 54 -8.58 -3.36 16.31
CA GLU A 54 -9.15 -2.44 17.31
C GLU A 54 -9.62 -1.14 16.65
N LEU A 55 -8.81 -0.58 15.75
CA LEU A 55 -9.14 0.66 15.05
C LEU A 55 -10.30 0.51 14.07
N GLU A 56 -10.44 -0.65 13.42
CA GLU A 56 -11.60 -0.95 12.58
C GLU A 56 -12.90 -1.03 13.40
N GLN A 57 -12.85 -1.63 14.60
CA GLN A 57 -14.00 -1.64 15.50
C GLN A 57 -14.36 -0.22 15.96
N GLU A 58 -13.38 0.55 16.41
CA GLU A 58 -13.60 1.90 16.95
C GLU A 58 -14.00 2.93 15.91
N MET A 59 -13.32 2.94 14.75
CA MET A 59 -13.44 4.01 13.77
C MET A 59 -14.44 3.69 12.65
N LEU A 60 -14.67 2.41 12.39
CA LEU A 60 -15.45 1.94 11.24
C LEU A 60 -16.61 1.01 11.63
N ASN A 61 -16.95 0.94 12.92
CA ASN A 61 -18.03 0.09 13.44
C ASN A 61 -17.87 -1.38 13.00
N GLY A 62 -16.63 -1.86 13.00
CA GLY A 62 -16.26 -3.23 12.64
C GLY A 62 -16.11 -3.49 11.14
N GLN A 63 -16.25 -2.48 10.28
CA GLN A 63 -15.96 -2.64 8.86
C GLN A 63 -14.44 -2.78 8.62
N LYS A 64 -14.07 -3.79 7.83
CA LYS A 64 -12.68 -4.10 7.50
C LYS A 64 -12.11 -3.20 6.42
N ILE A 65 -10.88 -2.71 6.62
CA ILE A 65 -10.13 -2.01 5.58
C ILE A 65 -9.42 -3.01 4.66
N GLN A 66 -9.37 -2.69 3.36
CA GLN A 66 -8.84 -3.61 2.35
C GLN A 66 -7.33 -3.44 2.13
N GLY A 67 -6.73 -2.34 2.59
CA GLY A 67 -5.32 -2.02 2.36
C GLY A 67 -4.35 -3.10 2.86
N PRO A 68 -4.31 -3.41 4.16
CA PRO A 68 -3.40 -4.40 4.71
C PRO A 68 -3.59 -5.81 4.11
N PRO A 69 -4.82 -6.36 4.02
CA PRO A 69 -5.02 -7.66 3.35
C PRO A 69 -4.54 -7.66 1.89
N THR A 70 -4.83 -6.60 1.13
CA THR A 70 -4.36 -6.48 -0.26
C THR A 70 -2.83 -6.42 -0.33
N ALA A 71 -2.18 -5.68 0.57
CA ALA A 71 -0.72 -5.59 0.61
C ALA A 71 -0.07 -6.95 0.89
N LYS A 72 -0.69 -7.79 1.72
CA LYS A 72 -0.26 -9.18 1.96
C LYS A 72 -0.33 -10.04 0.70
N GLU A 73 -1.45 -9.99 -0.02
CA GLU A 73 -1.60 -10.74 -1.28
C GLU A 73 -0.60 -10.27 -2.34
N VAL A 74 -0.42 -8.96 -2.48
CA VAL A 74 0.58 -8.40 -3.42
C VAL A 74 1.98 -8.83 -3.02
N TYR A 75 2.33 -8.78 -1.73
CA TYR A 75 3.64 -9.25 -1.26
C TYR A 75 3.89 -10.72 -1.60
N HIS A 76 2.89 -11.60 -1.39
CA HIS A 76 3.00 -13.01 -1.76
C HIS A 76 3.22 -13.19 -3.27
N LEU A 77 2.44 -12.50 -4.11
CA LEU A 77 2.60 -12.53 -5.56
C LEU A 77 4.00 -12.06 -6.01
N LEU A 78 4.52 -11.00 -5.40
CA LEU A 78 5.85 -10.46 -5.72
C LEU A 78 6.96 -11.45 -5.32
N LYS A 79 6.82 -12.08 -4.15
CA LYS A 79 7.75 -13.09 -3.65
C LYS A 79 7.79 -14.33 -4.54
N GLU A 80 6.63 -14.80 -5.01
CA GLU A 80 6.54 -15.90 -5.98
C GLU A 80 7.27 -15.57 -7.29
N LYS A 81 7.27 -14.30 -7.69
CA LYS A 81 7.94 -13.80 -8.89
C LYS A 81 9.38 -13.34 -8.65
N ASN A 82 9.89 -13.41 -7.41
CA ASN A 82 11.20 -12.91 -6.98
C ASN A 82 11.47 -11.46 -7.41
N CYS A 83 10.47 -10.58 -7.25
CA CYS A 83 10.57 -9.18 -7.67
C CYS A 83 10.21 -8.17 -6.58
N GLU A 84 10.17 -8.58 -5.31
CA GLU A 84 9.89 -7.70 -4.16
C GLU A 84 10.75 -6.43 -4.14
N ASP A 85 12.03 -6.51 -4.51
CA ASP A 85 12.97 -5.38 -4.52
C ASP A 85 12.58 -4.27 -5.52
N GLN A 86 11.74 -4.59 -6.51
CA GLN A 86 11.24 -3.63 -7.48
C GLN A 86 10.03 -2.83 -6.95
N PHE A 87 9.41 -3.29 -5.86
CA PHE A 87 8.17 -2.73 -5.29
C PHE A 87 8.32 -2.43 -3.79
N PRO A 88 9.29 -1.59 -3.40
CA PRO A 88 9.59 -1.30 -2.00
C PRO A 88 8.40 -0.71 -1.22
N LEU A 89 7.46 0.00 -1.85
CA LEU A 89 6.28 0.52 -1.16
C LEU A 89 5.31 -0.59 -0.75
N PHE A 90 4.95 -1.48 -1.66
CA PHE A 90 4.06 -2.60 -1.32
C PHE A 90 4.68 -3.51 -0.26
N VAL A 91 5.99 -3.79 -0.38
CA VAL A 91 6.73 -4.58 0.60
C VAL A 91 6.76 -3.89 1.96
N ALA A 92 7.07 -2.59 2.02
CA ALA A 92 7.13 -1.85 3.28
C ALA A 92 5.76 -1.82 3.99
N ILE A 93 4.66 -1.60 3.25
CA ILE A 93 3.31 -1.62 3.83
C ILE A 93 3.01 -2.99 4.45
N HIS A 94 3.30 -4.09 3.74
CA HIS A 94 3.13 -5.44 4.28
C HIS A 94 3.94 -5.63 5.58
N LYS A 95 5.23 -5.27 5.55
CA LYS A 95 6.13 -5.45 6.70
C LYS A 95 5.72 -4.61 7.92
N ILE A 96 5.22 -3.40 7.70
CA ILE A 96 4.72 -2.53 8.77
C ILE A 96 3.45 -3.13 9.41
N CYS A 97 2.53 -3.63 8.59
CA CYS A 97 1.26 -4.16 9.09
C CYS A 97 1.39 -5.55 9.74
N TYR A 98 2.35 -6.38 9.31
CA TYR A 98 2.39 -7.81 9.69
C TYR A 98 3.73 -8.31 10.26
N GLU A 99 4.86 -7.67 9.93
CA GLU A 99 6.20 -8.14 10.35
C GLU A 99 6.86 -7.21 11.39
N GLY A 100 6.17 -6.17 11.85
CA GLY A 100 6.66 -5.27 12.90
C GLY A 100 7.74 -4.30 12.43
N MET A 101 7.87 -4.03 11.12
CA MET A 101 8.77 -2.98 10.63
C MET A 101 8.38 -1.63 11.23
N PRO A 102 9.33 -0.87 11.81
CA PRO A 102 9.05 0.45 12.33
C PRO A 102 8.58 1.42 11.24
N VAL A 103 7.47 2.12 11.49
CA VAL A 103 6.88 3.10 10.55
C VAL A 103 7.88 4.18 10.12
N LYS A 104 8.78 4.59 11.03
CA LYS A 104 9.83 5.57 10.75
C LYS A 104 10.75 5.18 9.58
N ASP A 105 10.89 3.88 9.32
CA ASP A 105 11.76 3.37 8.26
C ASP A 105 11.07 3.42 6.88
N PHE A 106 9.74 3.65 6.84
CA PHE A 106 8.96 3.75 5.61
C PHE A 106 9.49 4.80 4.62
N ILE A 107 9.87 5.98 5.14
CA ILE A 107 10.43 7.06 4.33
C ILE A 107 11.81 6.68 3.76
N SER A 108 12.58 5.87 4.49
CA SER A 108 13.87 5.38 4.00
C SER A 108 13.69 4.44 2.80
N CYS A 109 12.64 3.62 2.79
CA CYS A 109 12.29 2.79 1.62
C CYS A 109 12.00 3.63 0.37
N LEU A 110 11.42 4.81 0.53
CA LEU A 110 11.13 5.73 -0.59
C LEU A 110 12.37 6.40 -1.16
N LYS A 111 13.36 6.73 -0.31
CA LYS A 111 14.61 7.38 -0.75
C LYS A 111 15.41 6.51 -1.72
N ASN A 112 15.36 5.20 -1.52
CA ASN A 112 16.10 4.22 -2.31
C ASN A 112 15.22 3.56 -3.40
N HIS A 113 14.14 4.22 -3.82
CA HIS A 113 13.17 3.64 -4.73
C HIS A 113 13.78 3.44 -6.15
N PRO A 114 13.57 2.29 -6.81
CA PRO A 114 14.15 1.98 -8.13
C PRO A 114 13.84 2.96 -9.27
N GLU A 115 12.81 3.78 -9.14
CA GLU A 115 12.46 4.83 -10.12
C GLU A 115 13.39 6.05 -10.08
N HIS A 116 14.29 6.12 -9.09
CA HIS A 116 15.28 7.20 -8.94
C HIS A 116 16.71 6.76 -9.27
N MET A 117 16.91 5.47 -9.57
CA MET A 117 18.17 4.90 -10.02
C MET A 117 18.18 4.80 -11.54
#